data_AF-A0A2E2G927-F1
#
_entry.id   AF-A0A2E2G927-F1
#
_cell.length_a   1.000
_cell.length_b   1.000
_cell.length_c   1.000
_cell.angle_alpha   90.00
_cell.angle_beta   90.00
_cell.angle_gamma   90.00
#
_symmetry.space_group_name_H-M   'P 1'
#
loop_
_entity.id
_entity.type
_entity.pdbx_description
1 polymer ?
#
loop_
_entity_poly.entity_id
_entity_poly.type
_entity_poly.pdbx_seq_one_letter_code
_entity_poly.pdbx_strand_id
1 'polypeptide(L)'
;MDSQLLEFVNAVVYDHSIATGLKACKTDHDIVDFAESKGFIFSQSQWNDFVSNDLSLLSSEDLDVVSNTAADHWTWAFRRVKPWRNMLMPGV
;
A
#
# COMPACT_ATOMS: atom_id res chain seq x y z
N MET A 1 3.12 -17.45 -2.71
CA MET A 1 3.02 -16.16 -2.01
C MET A 1 4.44 -15.76 -1.62
N ASP A 2 4.93 -14.67 -2.19
CA ASP A 2 6.28 -14.17 -1.93
C ASP A 2 6.37 -13.60 -0.51
N SER A 3 7.27 -14.17 0.30
CA SER A 3 7.39 -13.83 1.73
C SER A 3 7.79 -12.37 1.93
N GLN A 4 8.64 -11.82 1.06
CA GLN A 4 9.14 -10.44 1.13
C GLN A 4 8.04 -9.38 0.99
N LEU A 5 7.07 -9.60 0.11
CA LEU A 5 5.96 -8.67 -0.08
C LEU A 5 5.07 -8.63 1.18
N LEU A 6 4.72 -9.80 1.72
CA LEU A 6 3.91 -9.89 2.94
C LEU A 6 4.66 -9.35 4.16
N GLU A 7 5.96 -9.61 4.26
CA GLU A 7 6.83 -9.04 5.29
C GLU A 7 6.84 -7.51 5.21
N PHE A 8 6.98 -6.93 4.02
CA PHE A 8 6.92 -5.48 3.83
C PHE A 8 5.55 -4.90 4.22
N VAL A 9 4.46 -5.51 3.77
CA VAL A 9 3.09 -5.09 4.13
C VAL A 9 2.90 -5.06 5.64
N ASN A 10 3.37 -6.09 6.35
CA ASN A 10 3.34 -6.13 7.81
C ASN A 10 4.31 -5.13 8.44
N ALA A 11 5.50 -4.95 7.88
CA ALA A 11 6.49 -4.01 8.39
C ALA A 11 5.96 -2.56 8.36
N VAL A 12 5.20 -2.17 7.34
CA VAL A 12 4.52 -0.87 7.29
C VAL A 12 3.51 -0.71 8.44
N VAL A 13 2.84 -1.77 8.89
CA VAL A 13 1.88 -1.72 10.00
C VAL A 13 2.60 -1.59 11.35
N TYR A 14 3.73 -2.28 11.53
CA TYR A 14 4.43 -2.36 12.82
C TYR A 14 5.56 -1.35 12.99
N ASP A 15 6.15 -0.85 11.91
CA ASP A 15 7.24 0.12 11.91
C ASP A 15 6.77 1.49 11.40
N HIS A 16 6.65 2.43 12.35
CA HIS A 16 6.23 3.80 12.05
C HIS A 16 7.18 4.55 11.12
N SER A 17 8.46 4.20 11.10
CA SER A 17 9.46 4.79 10.19
C SER A 17 9.16 4.40 8.74
N ILE A 18 8.82 3.12 8.52
CA ILE A 18 8.45 2.62 7.20
C ILE A 18 7.11 3.22 6.76
N ALA A 19 6.11 3.26 7.65
CA ALA A 19 4.83 3.93 7.38
C ALA A 19 5.01 5.42 7.01
N THR A 20 5.89 6.13 7.70
CA THR A 20 6.15 7.54 7.42
C THR A 20 6.81 7.72 6.05
N GLY A 21 7.74 6.84 5.68
CA GLY A 21 8.36 6.85 4.35
C GLY A 21 7.35 6.62 3.22
N LEU A 22 6.32 5.80 3.47
CA LEU A 22 5.25 5.53 2.51
C LEU A 22 4.48 6.79 2.09
N LYS A 23 4.38 7.80 2.96
CA LYS A 23 3.69 9.08 2.67
C LYS A 23 4.33 9.88 1.53
N ALA A 24 5.61 9.63 1.23
CA ALA A 24 6.30 10.28 0.13
C ALA A 24 6.07 9.60 -1.23
N CYS A 25 5.51 8.39 -1.24
CA CYS A 25 5.23 7.63 -2.45
C CYS A 25 4.00 8.19 -3.16
N LYS A 26 4.11 8.41 -4.47
CA LYS A 26 3.04 8.94 -5.32
C LYS A 26 2.58 7.93 -6.38
N THR A 27 3.35 6.87 -6.57
CA THR A 27 3.07 5.81 -7.53
C THR A 27 3.33 4.45 -6.90
N ASP A 28 2.76 3.39 -7.49
CA ASP A 28 3.04 2.03 -7.06
C ASP A 28 4.51 1.66 -7.29
N HIS A 29 5.17 2.33 -8.24
CA HIS A 29 6.61 2.22 -8.47
C HIS A 29 7.43 2.77 -7.30
N ASP A 30 7.04 3.94 -6.77
CA ASP A 30 7.71 4.52 -5.60
C ASP A 30 7.61 3.59 -4.38
N ILE A 31 6.50 2.85 -4.23
CA ILE A 31 6.31 1.89 -3.14
C ILE A 31 7.29 0.70 -3.29
N VAL A 32 7.43 0.18 -4.50
CA VAL A 32 8.35 -0.92 -4.81
C VAL A 32 9.80 -0.49 -4.61
N ASP A 33 10.20 0.66 -5.16
CA ASP A 33 11.54 1.24 -4.98
C ASP A 33 11.84 1.49 -3.50
N PHE A 34 10.86 2.01 -2.75
CA PHE A 34 10.99 2.23 -1.32
C PHE A 34 11.16 0.91 -0.56
N ALA A 35 10.39 -0.12 -0.88
CA ALA A 35 10.51 -1.43 -0.27
C ALA A 35 11.91 -2.05 -0.52
N GLU A 36 12.41 -1.94 -1.75
CA GLU A 36 13.76 -2.39 -2.12
C GLU A 36 14.83 -1.64 -1.31
N SER A 37 14.68 -0.32 -1.13
CA SER A 37 15.59 0.48 -0.29
C SER A 37 15.62 0.06 1.19
N LYS A 38 14.58 -0.65 1.66
CA LYS A 38 14.48 -1.21 3.01
C LYS A 38 14.90 -2.67 3.09
N GLY A 39 15.30 -3.27 1.96
CA GLY A 39 15.75 -4.65 1.86
C GLY A 39 14.64 -5.66 1.52
N PHE A 40 13.43 -5.20 1.22
CA PHE A 40 12.34 -6.08 0.77
C PHE A 40 12.33 -6.14 -0.76
N ILE A 41 12.63 -7.31 -1.31
CA ILE A 41 12.78 -7.48 -2.76
C ILE A 41 11.54 -8.16 -3.34
N PHE A 42 10.76 -7.42 -4.12
CA PHE A 42 9.67 -7.91 -4.95
C PHE A 42 9.52 -7.03 -6.19
N SER A 43 8.95 -7.58 -7.26
CA SER A 43 8.75 -6.87 -8.53
C SER A 43 7.49 -5.99 -8.52
N GLN A 44 7.46 -5.03 -9.44
CA GLN A 44 6.26 -4.24 -9.71
C GLN A 44 5.04 -5.12 -10.06
N SER A 45 5.24 -6.21 -10.80
CA SER A 45 4.13 -7.11 -11.16
C SER A 45 3.57 -7.81 -9.94
N GLN A 46 4.42 -8.29 -9.03
CA GLN A 46 4.00 -8.91 -7.77
C GLN A 46 3.19 -7.94 -6.90
N TRP A 47 3.64 -6.68 -6.82
CA TRP A 47 2.90 -5.63 -6.13
C TRP A 47 1.53 -5.37 -6.76
N ASN A 48 1.48 -5.17 -8.08
CA ASN A 48 0.24 -4.89 -8.80
C ASN A 48 -0.77 -6.05 -8.70
N ASP A 49 -0.30 -7.30 -8.79
CA ASP A 49 -1.14 -8.48 -8.62
C ASP A 49 -1.68 -8.57 -7.19
N PHE A 50 -0.85 -8.26 -6.18
CA PHE A 50 -1.27 -8.24 -4.79
C PHE A 50 -2.35 -7.19 -4.53
N VAL A 51 -2.11 -5.95 -4.98
CA VAL A 51 -3.08 -4.84 -4.87
C VAL A 51 -4.36 -5.18 -5.64
N SER A 52 -4.28 -5.68 -6.87
CA SER A 52 -5.46 -6.01 -7.68
C SER A 52 -6.32 -7.08 -7.02
N ASN A 53 -5.69 -8.12 -6.47
CA ASN A 53 -6.40 -9.16 -5.71
C ASN A 53 -7.07 -8.57 -4.47
N ASP A 54 -6.38 -7.72 -3.71
CA ASP A 54 -6.93 -7.08 -2.51
C ASP A 54 -8.09 -6.12 -2.83
N LEU A 55 -7.99 -5.34 -3.90
CA LEU A 55 -9.03 -4.43 -4.37
C LEU A 55 -10.24 -5.17 -4.93
N SER A 56 -10.07 -6.35 -5.53
CA SER A 56 -11.20 -7.17 -6.02
C SER A 56 -12.12 -7.69 -4.90
N LEU A 57 -11.64 -7.66 -3.65
CA LEU A 57 -12.40 -8.05 -2.47
C LEU A 57 -13.15 -6.87 -1.82
N LEU A 58 -12.95 -5.65 -2.33
CA LEU A 58 -13.61 -4.45 -1.82
C LEU A 58 -15.04 -4.33 -2.33
N SER A 59 -15.88 -3.66 -1.54
CA SER A 59 -17.20 -3.22 -1.99
C SER A 59 -17.07 -2.11 -3.04
N SER A 60 -18.12 -1.89 -3.83
CA SER A 60 -18.15 -0.82 -4.83
C SER A 60 -17.93 0.57 -4.22
N GLU A 61 -18.41 0.78 -2.99
CA GLU A 61 -18.23 2.05 -2.25
C GLU A 61 -16.77 2.25 -1.84
N ASP A 62 -16.11 1.22 -1.31
CA ASP A 62 -14.70 1.29 -0.93
C ASP A 62 -13.78 1.47 -2.15
N LEU A 63 -14.12 0.84 -3.28
CA LEU A 63 -13.39 1.01 -4.54
C LEU A 63 -13.45 2.45 -5.06
N ASP A 64 -14.60 3.10 -4.93
CA ASP A 64 -14.78 4.49 -5.33
C ASP A 64 -13.92 5.43 -4.47
N VAL A 65 -13.86 5.17 -3.16
CA VAL A 65 -12.99 5.90 -2.22
C VAL A 65 -11.50 5.72 -2.56
N VAL A 66 -11.06 4.50 -2.88
CA VAL A 66 -9.67 4.23 -3.29
C VAL A 66 -9.36 4.91 -4.62
N SER A 67 -10.27 4.85 -5.59
CA SER A 67 -10.06 5.37 -6.95
C SER A 67 -10.11 6.90 -7.03
N ASN A 68 -10.93 7.55 -6.20
CA ASN A 68 -11.06 9.01 -6.14
C ASN A 68 -10.01 9.67 -5.24
N THR A 69 -9.16 8.90 -4.55
CA THR A 69 -8.04 9.48 -3.79
C THR A 69 -6.96 9.93 -4.76
N ALA A 70 -6.76 11.23 -4.85
CA ALA A 70 -5.68 11.78 -5.65
C ALA A 70 -4.32 11.29 -5.12
N ALA A 71 -3.42 10.92 -6.04
CA ALA A 71 -2.11 10.35 -5.72
C ALA A 71 -1.15 11.36 -5.05
N ASP A 72 -1.54 12.63 -4.98
CA ASP A 72 -0.86 13.68 -4.22
C ASP A 72 -1.24 13.70 -2.73
N HIS A 73 -2.31 13.01 -2.34
CA HIS A 73 -2.72 12.88 -0.96
C HIS A 73 -1.96 11.72 -0.28
N TRP A 74 -1.30 12.00 0.85
CA TRP A 74 -0.45 11.03 1.56
C TRP A 74 -1.17 9.73 1.97
N THR A 75 -2.50 9.74 2.08
CA THR A 75 -3.31 8.54 2.38
C THR A 75 -3.45 7.60 1.19
N TRP A 76 -3.15 8.05 -0.04
CA TRP A 76 -3.26 7.23 -1.24
C TRP A 76 -2.49 5.91 -1.11
N ALA A 77 -1.25 5.96 -0.63
CA ALA A 77 -0.42 4.77 -0.49
C ALA A 77 -1.03 3.79 0.52
N PHE A 78 -1.54 4.31 1.65
CA PHE A 78 -2.23 3.52 2.68
C PHE A 78 -3.54 2.90 2.19
N ARG A 79 -4.11 3.39 1.09
CA ARG A 79 -5.34 2.84 0.51
C ARG A 79 -5.11 1.63 -0.39
N ARG A 80 -3.86 1.32 -0.76
CA ARG A 80 -3.53 0.23 -1.69
C ARG A 80 -3.88 -1.16 -1.18
N VAL A 81 -3.68 -1.44 0.10
CA VAL A 81 -3.89 -2.79 0.65
C VAL A 81 -4.67 -2.75 1.96
N LYS A 82 -5.49 -3.78 2.21
CA LYS A 82 -6.37 -3.85 3.38
C LYS A 82 -5.67 -3.62 4.73
N PRO A 83 -4.48 -4.19 5.01
CA PRO A 83 -3.80 -3.96 6.27
C PRO A 83 -3.47 -2.48 6.52
N TRP A 84 -3.13 -1.74 5.47
CA TRP A 84 -2.81 -0.32 5.58
C TRP A 84 -4.07 0.55 5.64
N ARG A 85 -5.15 0.16 4.94
CA ARG A 85 -6.45 0.82 5.05
C ARG A 85 -6.96 0.80 6.49
N ASN A 86 -6.76 -0.30 7.20
CA ASN A 86 -7.13 -0.41 8.62
C ASN A 86 -6.33 0.53 9.55
N MET A 87 -5.20 1.08 9.09
CA MET A 87 -4.44 2.10 9.84
C MET A 87 -5.05 3.50 9.69
N LEU A 88 -5.88 3.72 8.66
CA LEU A 88 -6.61 4.97 8.49
C LEU A 88 -7.80 4.98 9.46
N MET A 89 -7.93 6.04 10.26
CA MET A 89 -9.08 6.17 11.16
C MET A 89 -10.38 6.30 10.35
N PRO A 90 -11.53 5.85 10.90
CA PRO A 90 -12.83 6.07 10.27
C PRO A 90 -13.07 7.58 10.08
N GLY A 91 -13.37 8.00 8.84
CA GLY A 91 -13.68 9.39 8.51
C GLY A 91 -12.55 10.19 7.83
N VAL A 92 -11.45 9.55 7.43
CA VAL A 92 -10.43 10.10 6.52
C VAL A 92 -10.64 9.56 5.11
#